data_AF-A0A7Y5EX14-F1
#
_entry.id   AF-A0A7Y5EX14-F1
#
_cell.length_a   1.000
_cell.length_b   1.000
_cell.length_c   1.000
_cell.angle_alpha   90.00
_cell.angle_beta   90.00
_cell.angle_gamma   90.00
#
_symmetry.space_group_name_H-M   'P 1'
#
loop_
_entity.id
_entity.type
_entity.pdbx_description
1 polymer ?
#
loop_
_entity_poly.entity_id
_entity_poly.type
_entity_poly.pdbx_seq_one_letter_code
_entity_poly.pdbx_strand_id
1 'polypeptide(L)'
;MKNAKSILVVAILGGLTAAVFALPDYFDVLSATYNVSGSPKLSETPCSICHVSEEDFGYNPFGKALHGKMQEAGKSSIDAELLAMLESEDSDGDGIANVDELKGDSFPGDPASKPSGEAAASTDSSAAPPASTPGEAPAKPLVPKHAYHGAFVHFPLALFLAGLLFDTWGFVRKNRDFLMAGWYNLVLAAVTAIVGLASGFAAMILTRLPAKGIILEHMLFAIGTTIAMWIMVSLRVHKHDQMSPGTRVLYYTLAAGATVMLSWVGHLGGIMVYGE
;
A
#
# COMPACT_ATOMS: atom_id res chain seq x y z
N MET A 1 -1.37 19.45 -41.67
CA MET A 1 -2.38 19.48 -40.58
C MET A 1 -3.08 18.12 -40.39
N LYS A 2 -2.34 16.99 -40.30
CA LYS A 2 -2.92 15.65 -40.04
C LYS A 2 -2.55 15.07 -38.66
N ASN A 3 -1.76 15.81 -37.87
CA ASN A 3 -1.05 15.26 -36.72
C ASN A 3 -1.67 15.70 -35.38
N ALA A 4 -2.59 16.69 -35.41
CA ALA A 4 -3.22 17.20 -34.19
C ALA A 4 -4.31 16.27 -33.63
N LYS A 5 -4.96 15.47 -34.48
CA LYS A 5 -6.02 14.54 -34.05
C LYS A 5 -5.47 13.28 -33.36
N SER A 6 -4.26 12.84 -33.71
CA SER A 6 -3.62 11.66 -33.08
C SER A 6 -3.00 11.97 -31.72
N ILE A 7 -2.54 13.22 -31.51
CA ILE A 7 -2.00 13.67 -30.21
C ILE A 7 -3.13 13.80 -29.18
N LEU A 8 -4.34 14.17 -29.62
CA LEU A 8 -5.50 14.31 -28.74
C LEU A 8 -6.04 12.95 -28.22
N VAL A 9 -5.91 11.87 -28.99
CA VAL A 9 -6.42 10.53 -28.59
C VAL A 9 -5.51 9.87 -27.54
N VAL A 10 -4.20 10.10 -27.58
CA VAL A 10 -3.26 9.58 -26.56
C VAL A 10 -3.37 10.37 -25.25
N ALA A 11 -3.68 11.67 -25.31
CA ALA A 11 -3.88 12.49 -24.11
C ALA A 11 -5.17 12.15 -23.34
N ILE A 12 -6.21 11.64 -24.01
CA ILE A 12 -7.50 11.34 -23.38
C ILE A 12 -7.48 9.98 -22.64
N LEU A 13 -6.62 9.03 -23.02
CA LEU A 13 -6.50 7.75 -22.30
C LEU A 13 -5.66 7.82 -21.01
N GLY A 14 -4.93 8.91 -20.76
CA GLY A 14 -4.19 9.12 -19.51
C GLY A 14 -4.98 9.82 -18.40
N GLY A 15 -6.24 10.19 -18.65
CA GLY A 15 -7.01 11.14 -17.82
C GLY A 15 -8.07 10.54 -16.89
N LEU A 16 -8.06 9.23 -16.64
CA LEU A 16 -8.95 8.60 -15.65
C LEU A 16 -8.13 8.06 -14.47
N THR A 17 -7.39 8.96 -13.83
CA THR A 17 -7.00 8.75 -12.44
C THR A 17 -8.25 8.98 -11.60
N ALA A 18 -8.99 7.92 -11.28
CA ALA A 18 -9.76 7.96 -10.05
C ALA A 18 -8.76 8.36 -8.95
N ALA A 19 -9.01 9.49 -8.29
CA ALA A 19 -8.30 9.83 -7.07
C ALA A 19 -8.64 8.74 -6.05
N VAL A 20 -7.87 7.66 -6.05
CA VAL A 20 -7.90 6.66 -5.00
C VAL A 20 -7.23 7.34 -3.82
N PHE A 21 -8.06 7.94 -2.97
CA PHE A 21 -7.66 8.42 -1.66
C PHE A 21 -7.19 7.20 -0.87
N ALA A 22 -5.87 6.97 -0.86
CA ALA A 22 -5.29 6.03 0.06
C ALA A 22 -5.32 6.63 1.48
N LEU A 23 -5.59 5.78 2.46
CA LEU A 23 -5.59 5.99 3.90
C LEU A 23 -4.60 4.93 4.48
N PRO A 24 -4.14 4.99 5.75
CA PRO A 24 -5.06 5.25 6.85
C PRO A 24 -4.56 6.11 8.03
N ASP A 25 -5.49 6.91 8.56
CA ASP A 25 -5.48 7.61 9.86
C ASP A 25 -5.83 6.61 10.99
N TYR A 26 -5.70 5.30 10.77
CA TYR A 26 -6.19 4.25 11.68
C TYR A 26 -5.56 4.35 13.07
N PHE A 27 -4.24 4.56 13.14
CA PHE A 27 -3.56 4.71 14.42
C PHE A 27 -3.99 5.98 15.15
N ASP A 28 -4.29 7.06 14.41
CA ASP A 28 -4.81 8.30 14.99
C ASP A 28 -6.23 8.08 15.54
N VAL A 29 -7.09 7.34 14.81
CA VAL A 29 -8.43 6.98 15.27
C VAL A 29 -8.38 6.06 16.50
N LEU A 30 -7.55 5.01 16.47
CA LEU A 30 -7.37 4.09 17.60
C LEU A 30 -6.79 4.82 18.82
N SER A 31 -5.79 5.67 18.61
CA SER A 31 -5.18 6.46 19.69
C SER A 31 -6.16 7.47 20.27
N ALA A 32 -6.98 8.12 19.43
CA ALA A 32 -8.01 9.04 19.90
C ALA A 32 -9.14 8.33 20.66
N THR A 33 -9.50 7.10 20.26
CA THR A 33 -10.63 6.36 20.82
C THR A 33 -10.26 5.58 22.09
N TYR A 34 -9.09 4.95 22.10
CA TYR A 34 -8.67 4.02 23.16
C TYR A 34 -7.35 4.40 23.85
N ASN A 35 -6.76 5.56 23.54
CA ASN A 35 -5.48 6.01 24.08
C ASN A 35 -4.29 5.06 23.79
N VAL A 36 -4.34 4.33 22.66
CA VAL A 36 -3.29 3.38 22.22
C VAL A 36 -1.89 3.99 22.25
N SER A 37 -1.73 5.26 21.85
CA SER A 37 -0.42 5.94 21.87
C SER A 37 0.24 6.04 23.26
N GLY A 38 -0.54 5.95 24.34
CA GLY A 38 -0.03 5.93 25.72
C GLY A 38 0.20 4.53 26.26
N SER A 39 -0.19 3.48 25.53
CA SER A 39 -0.16 2.10 25.98
C SER A 39 1.18 1.44 25.68
N PRO A 40 1.88 0.83 26.67
CA PRO A 40 3.21 0.25 26.47
C PRO A 40 3.28 -0.84 25.40
N LYS A 41 2.34 -1.79 25.35
CA LYS A 41 2.39 -2.89 24.37
C LYS A 41 1.78 -2.47 23.03
N LEU A 42 0.60 -1.85 23.04
CA LEU A 42 -0.11 -1.54 21.80
C LEU A 42 0.56 -0.45 20.95
N SER A 43 1.27 0.50 21.57
CA SER A 43 2.02 1.53 20.83
C SER A 43 3.34 1.02 20.24
N GLU A 44 3.89 -0.06 20.78
CA GLU A 44 5.12 -0.68 20.28
C GLU A 44 4.88 -1.43 18.97
N THR A 45 3.77 -2.19 18.90
CA THR A 45 3.41 -2.97 17.69
C THR A 45 1.96 -2.70 17.27
N PRO A 46 1.65 -1.50 16.74
CA PRO A 46 0.28 -1.09 16.44
C PRO A 46 -0.36 -1.86 15.27
N CYS A 47 0.44 -2.44 14.37
CA CYS A 47 -0.08 -3.26 13.28
C CYS A 47 -0.72 -4.56 13.80
N SER A 48 -0.18 -5.13 14.87
CA SER A 48 -0.66 -6.38 15.48
C SER A 48 -2.04 -6.25 16.15
N ILE A 49 -2.58 -5.03 16.25
CA ILE A 49 -3.96 -4.79 16.70
C ILE A 49 -4.95 -5.42 15.71
N CYS A 50 -4.72 -5.27 14.40
CA CYS A 50 -5.62 -5.77 13.35
C CYS A 50 -5.00 -6.86 12.46
N HIS A 51 -3.67 -6.97 12.43
CA HIS A 51 -2.95 -7.95 11.61
C HIS A 51 -2.32 -9.04 12.48
N VAL A 52 -1.97 -10.16 11.87
CA VAL A 52 -1.31 -11.29 12.55
C VAL A 52 0.04 -10.85 13.14
N SER A 53 0.82 -10.06 12.40
CA SER A 53 2.06 -9.46 12.90
C SER A 53 2.53 -8.31 12.01
N GLU A 54 3.70 -7.74 12.31
CA GLU A 54 4.38 -6.76 11.43
C GLU A 54 5.05 -7.41 10.20
N GLU A 55 5.13 -8.75 10.17
CA GLU A 55 5.70 -9.51 9.07
C GLU A 55 4.63 -10.19 8.20
N ASP A 56 3.47 -10.47 8.80
CA ASP A 56 2.28 -11.06 8.20
C ASP A 56 1.09 -10.10 8.32
N PHE A 57 0.80 -9.42 7.21
CA PHE A 57 -0.31 -8.47 7.09
C PHE A 57 -1.67 -9.14 6.93
N GLY A 58 -1.77 -10.47 7.03
CA GLY A 58 -3.05 -11.16 7.12
C GLY A 58 -3.86 -10.62 8.32
N TYR A 59 -5.18 -10.52 8.17
CA TYR A 59 -6.03 -10.07 9.27
C TYR A 59 -6.04 -11.11 10.42
N ASN A 60 -5.80 -10.62 11.64
CA ASN A 60 -6.11 -11.39 12.85
C ASN A 60 -7.66 -11.46 13.03
N PRO A 61 -8.18 -12.23 14.00
CA PRO A 61 -9.63 -12.32 14.24
C PRO A 61 -10.33 -10.96 14.40
N PHE A 62 -9.76 -10.02 15.16
CA PHE A 62 -10.29 -8.65 15.30
C PHE A 62 -10.29 -7.89 13.98
N GLY A 63 -9.18 -7.95 13.23
CA GLY A 63 -9.06 -7.34 11.91
C GLY A 63 -10.07 -7.89 10.91
N LYS A 64 -10.39 -9.19 10.97
CA LYS A 64 -11.44 -9.81 10.14
C LYS A 64 -12.83 -9.30 10.50
N ALA A 65 -13.14 -9.20 11.80
CA ALA A 65 -14.40 -8.64 12.27
C ALA A 65 -14.54 -7.18 11.82
N LEU A 66 -13.50 -6.38 12.02
CA LEU A 66 -13.44 -4.98 11.59
C LEU A 66 -13.59 -4.83 10.08
N HIS A 67 -12.89 -5.64 9.30
CA HIS A 67 -13.01 -5.65 7.84
C HIS A 67 -14.43 -6.01 7.39
N GLY A 68 -15.06 -6.99 8.04
CA GLY A 68 -16.46 -7.35 7.78
C GLY A 68 -17.41 -6.17 8.02
N LYS A 69 -17.30 -5.49 9.17
CA LYS A 69 -18.11 -4.30 9.47
C LYS A 69 -17.85 -3.15 8.51
N MET A 70 -16.60 -2.95 8.08
CA MET A 70 -16.25 -1.95 7.07
C MET A 70 -16.94 -2.24 5.73
N GLN A 71 -16.95 -3.50 5.29
CA GLN A 71 -17.64 -3.91 4.07
C GLN A 71 -19.16 -3.74 4.18
N GLU A 72 -19.76 -4.15 5.30
CA GLU A 72 -21.20 -3.98 5.56
C GLU A 72 -21.63 -2.50 5.57
N ALA A 73 -20.80 -1.63 6.16
CA ALA A 73 -21.04 -0.19 6.21
C ALA A 73 -20.64 0.54 4.91
N GLY A 74 -20.03 -0.15 3.94
CA GLY A 74 -19.50 0.46 2.72
C GLY A 74 -18.39 1.50 2.98
N LYS A 75 -17.67 1.37 4.10
CA LYS A 75 -16.62 2.30 4.52
C LYS A 75 -15.25 1.80 4.06
N SER A 76 -14.44 2.71 3.53
CA SER A 76 -13.06 2.45 3.09
C SER A 76 -12.00 2.80 4.14
N SER A 77 -12.41 3.28 5.32
CA SER A 77 -11.53 3.62 6.44
C SER A 77 -12.22 3.35 7.77
N ILE A 78 -11.42 3.06 8.80
CA ILE A 78 -11.86 2.91 10.18
C ILE A 78 -12.23 4.29 10.76
N ASP A 79 -13.29 4.34 11.55
CA ASP A 79 -13.69 5.49 12.37
C ASP A 79 -14.21 5.02 13.73
N ALA A 80 -14.48 5.96 14.63
CA ALA A 80 -14.94 5.64 15.99
C ALA A 80 -16.29 4.90 16.00
N GLU A 81 -17.15 5.12 15.00
CA GLU A 81 -18.45 4.44 14.89
C GLU A 81 -18.27 2.96 14.57
N LEU A 82 -17.39 2.63 13.61
CA LEU A 82 -17.06 1.23 13.30
C LEU A 82 -16.42 0.52 14.50
N LEU A 83 -15.52 1.20 15.21
CA LEU A 83 -14.88 0.65 16.40
C LEU A 83 -15.91 0.36 17.50
N ALA A 84 -16.86 1.27 17.72
CA ALA A 84 -17.94 1.09 18.68
C ALA A 84 -18.83 -0.14 18.38
N MET A 85 -19.01 -0.51 17.10
CA MET A 85 -19.76 -1.71 16.73
C MET A 85 -19.08 -3.01 17.17
N LEU A 86 -17.77 -2.99 17.41
CA LEU A 86 -16.96 -4.16 17.76
C LEU A 86 -16.59 -4.21 19.25
N GLU A 87 -16.81 -3.12 20.00
CA GLU A 87 -16.38 -3.01 21.40
C GLU A 87 -16.85 -4.17 22.28
N SER A 88 -18.09 -4.61 22.10
CA SER A 88 -18.69 -5.70 22.88
C SER A 88 -18.46 -7.10 22.29
N GLU A 89 -17.86 -7.20 21.11
CA GLU A 89 -17.51 -8.50 20.53
C GLU A 89 -16.25 -9.07 21.21
N ASP A 90 -16.15 -10.39 21.24
CA ASP A 90 -14.95 -11.14 21.64
C ASP A 90 -14.42 -11.77 20.35
N SER A 91 -13.47 -11.08 19.70
CA SER A 91 -13.07 -11.42 18.33
C SER A 91 -12.20 -12.67 18.25
N ASP A 92 -11.41 -12.97 19.28
CA ASP A 92 -10.54 -14.15 19.31
C ASP A 92 -11.09 -15.32 20.15
N GLY A 93 -12.21 -15.10 20.86
CA GLY A 93 -12.94 -16.12 21.60
C GLY A 93 -12.29 -16.46 22.95
N ASP A 94 -11.50 -15.55 23.51
CA ASP A 94 -10.76 -15.78 24.75
C ASP A 94 -11.56 -15.48 26.03
N GLY A 95 -12.79 -14.96 25.86
CA GLY A 95 -13.75 -14.61 26.90
C GLY A 95 -13.70 -13.15 27.36
N ILE A 96 -12.88 -12.30 26.74
CA ILE A 96 -12.75 -10.87 27.04
C ILE A 96 -13.28 -10.05 25.85
N ALA A 97 -13.96 -8.94 26.12
CA ALA A 97 -14.45 -8.08 25.04
C ALA A 97 -13.31 -7.23 24.46
N ASN A 98 -13.37 -6.96 23.16
CA ASN A 98 -12.35 -6.20 22.43
C ASN A 98 -12.01 -4.85 23.10
N VAL A 99 -13.01 -4.16 23.65
CA VAL A 99 -12.80 -2.86 24.33
C VAL A 99 -12.00 -2.99 25.62
N ASP A 100 -12.20 -4.07 26.36
CA ASP A 100 -11.52 -4.31 27.63
C ASP A 100 -10.06 -4.69 27.38
N GLU A 101 -9.80 -5.39 26.27
CA GLU A 101 -8.45 -5.68 25.81
C GLU A 101 -7.71 -4.44 25.34
N LEU A 102 -8.31 -3.65 24.44
CA LEU A 102 -7.69 -2.42 23.92
C LEU A 102 -7.39 -1.41 25.03
N LYS A 103 -8.28 -1.28 26.02
CA LYS A 103 -8.05 -0.45 27.22
C LYS A 103 -7.07 -1.09 28.21
N GLY A 104 -7.02 -2.42 28.24
CA GLY A 104 -6.14 -3.23 29.08
C GLY A 104 -4.73 -3.43 28.54
N ASP A 105 -4.35 -2.69 27.49
CA ASP A 105 -3.06 -2.83 26.79
C ASP A 105 -2.84 -4.27 26.29
N SER A 106 -3.88 -4.88 25.73
CA SER A 106 -3.86 -6.23 25.16
C SER A 106 -4.51 -6.29 23.77
N PHE A 107 -4.23 -7.37 23.03
CA PHE A 107 -4.50 -7.44 21.59
C PHE A 107 -5.79 -8.22 21.32
N PRO A 108 -6.86 -7.57 20.82
CA PRO A 108 -8.19 -8.20 20.67
C PRO A 108 -8.30 -9.32 19.62
N GLY A 109 -7.18 -9.63 18.96
CA GLY A 109 -7.07 -10.69 17.96
C GLY A 109 -6.06 -11.77 18.36
N ASP A 110 -5.57 -11.77 19.59
CA ASP A 110 -4.61 -12.75 20.08
C ASP A 110 -5.07 -13.32 21.43
N PRO A 111 -5.57 -14.57 21.47
CA PRO A 111 -6.14 -15.16 22.68
C PRO A 111 -5.08 -15.43 23.77
N ALA A 112 -3.80 -15.29 23.44
CA ALA A 112 -2.71 -15.32 24.41
C ALA A 112 -2.41 -13.95 25.03
N SER A 113 -2.88 -12.85 24.44
CA SER A 113 -2.67 -11.47 24.89
C SER A 113 -3.80 -11.02 25.81
N LYS A 114 -3.74 -11.44 27.07
CA LYS A 114 -4.74 -11.02 28.08
C LYS A 114 -4.29 -9.75 28.83
N PRO A 115 -5.22 -8.88 29.26
CA PRO A 115 -4.92 -7.74 30.11
C PRO A 115 -4.22 -8.17 31.39
N SER A 116 -3.09 -7.56 31.72
CA SER A 116 -2.35 -7.84 32.96
C SER A 116 -2.49 -6.69 33.96
N GLY A 117 -3.33 -6.87 34.98
CA GLY A 117 -3.45 -5.99 36.15
C GLY A 117 -4.52 -4.90 36.06
N GLU A 118 -5.32 -4.77 37.13
CA GLU A 118 -6.37 -3.78 37.47
C GLU A 118 -7.54 -3.55 36.47
N ALA A 119 -7.44 -4.00 35.22
CA ALA A 119 -8.58 -4.11 34.29
C ALA A 119 -9.30 -5.48 34.38
N ALA A 120 -8.72 -6.46 35.09
CA ALA A 120 -9.34 -7.78 35.32
C ALA A 120 -10.52 -7.73 36.32
N ALA A 121 -10.87 -6.55 36.84
CA ALA A 121 -11.92 -6.36 37.83
C ALA A 121 -13.08 -5.50 37.30
N SER A 122 -13.69 -5.92 36.19
CA SER A 122 -15.04 -5.51 35.84
C SER A 122 -15.85 -6.68 35.29
N THR A 123 -15.97 -7.74 36.10
CA THR A 123 -17.14 -8.62 36.03
C THR A 123 -18.35 -7.88 36.61
N ASP A 124 -18.83 -6.86 35.91
CA ASP A 124 -20.18 -6.35 36.10
C ASP A 124 -20.73 -5.86 34.76
N SER A 125 -21.18 -6.84 33.99
CA SER A 125 -21.98 -6.63 32.78
C SER A 125 -23.37 -6.16 33.20
N SER A 126 -23.54 -4.85 33.46
CA SER A 126 -24.86 -4.22 33.62
C SER A 126 -24.89 -2.68 33.52
N ALA A 127 -23.77 -2.01 33.26
CA ALA A 127 -23.79 -0.58 32.99
C ALA A 127 -23.62 -0.34 31.48
N ALA A 128 -24.70 0.10 30.83
CA ALA A 128 -24.61 0.68 29.49
C ALA A 128 -23.50 1.75 29.50
N PRO A 129 -22.56 1.74 28.54
CA PRO A 129 -21.53 2.76 28.45
C PRO A 129 -22.20 4.15 28.36
N PRO A 130 -21.65 5.18 29.01
CA PRO A 130 -22.11 6.54 28.75
C PRO A 130 -21.95 6.78 27.24
N ALA A 131 -23.05 7.14 26.59
CA ALA A 131 -23.07 7.50 25.18
C ALA A 131 -21.89 8.44 24.90
N SER A 132 -20.93 7.97 24.12
CA SER A 132 -19.86 8.78 23.59
C SER A 132 -20.53 9.87 22.75
N THR A 133 -20.58 11.08 23.29
CA THR A 133 -20.92 12.27 22.51
C THR A 133 -20.04 12.26 21.27
N PRO A 134 -20.59 12.42 20.05
CA PRO A 134 -19.81 12.47 18.83
C PRO A 134 -18.81 13.62 18.94
N GLY A 135 -17.57 13.29 19.33
CA GLY A 135 -16.46 14.20 19.29
C GLY A 135 -16.20 14.49 17.83
N GLU A 136 -16.37 15.75 17.45
CA GLU A 136 -16.11 16.26 16.10
C GLU A 136 -14.78 15.69 15.60
N ALA A 137 -14.85 14.94 14.49
CA ALA A 137 -13.69 14.28 13.91
C ALA A 137 -12.57 15.32 13.74
N PRO A 138 -11.34 15.03 14.19
CA PRO A 138 -10.24 15.97 14.06
C PRO A 138 -10.11 16.37 12.59
N ALA A 139 -10.01 17.69 12.34
CA ALA A 139 -9.92 18.22 10.99
C ALA A 139 -8.79 17.52 10.23
N LYS A 140 -9.15 16.82 9.14
CA LYS A 140 -8.19 16.09 8.29
C LYS A 140 -7.04 17.02 7.92
N PRO A 141 -5.78 16.65 8.19
CA PRO A 141 -4.64 17.41 7.70
C PRO A 141 -4.74 17.58 6.19
N LEU A 142 -4.46 18.79 5.68
CA LEU A 142 -4.47 19.07 4.23
C LEU A 142 -3.47 18.21 3.44
N VAL A 143 -2.56 17.50 4.12
CA VAL A 143 -1.59 16.56 3.57
C VAL A 143 -1.65 15.26 4.38
N PRO A 144 -2.28 14.19 3.86
CA PRO A 144 -2.26 12.86 4.49
C PRO A 144 -0.82 12.35 4.65
N LYS A 145 -0.42 11.95 5.86
CA LYS A 145 0.99 11.75 6.20
C LYS A 145 1.63 10.49 5.58
N HIS A 146 0.85 9.50 5.12
CA HIS A 146 1.37 8.15 4.80
C HIS A 146 0.82 7.50 3.52
N ALA A 147 -0.19 8.10 2.88
CA ALA A 147 -0.94 7.49 1.76
C ALA A 147 -0.29 7.63 0.37
N TYR A 148 0.75 8.46 0.25
CA TYR A 148 1.24 8.87 -1.06
C TYR A 148 2.13 7.83 -1.77
N HIS A 149 2.69 6.85 -1.05
CA HIS A 149 3.54 5.83 -1.67
C HIS A 149 2.77 5.08 -2.77
N GLY A 150 1.55 4.60 -2.45
CA GLY A 150 0.66 3.95 -3.42
C GLY A 150 0.36 4.83 -4.63
N ALA A 151 0.16 6.13 -4.45
CA ALA A 151 -0.08 7.05 -5.57
C ALA A 151 1.16 7.21 -6.48
N PHE A 152 2.35 7.32 -5.89
CA PHE A 152 3.59 7.53 -6.64
C PHE A 152 4.05 6.30 -7.43
N VAL A 153 3.68 5.07 -7.03
CA VAL A 153 4.09 3.85 -7.74
C VAL A 153 3.33 3.57 -9.04
N HIS A 154 2.16 4.19 -9.24
CA HIS A 154 1.37 3.99 -10.48
C HIS A 154 2.03 4.64 -11.70
N PHE A 155 2.72 5.76 -11.52
CA PHE A 155 3.42 6.47 -12.60
C PHE A 155 4.51 5.61 -13.28
N PRO A 156 5.53 5.11 -12.55
CA PRO A 156 6.57 4.29 -13.16
C PRO A 156 6.02 2.99 -13.76
N LEU A 157 4.99 2.38 -13.14
CA LEU A 157 4.32 1.20 -13.66
C LEU A 157 3.68 1.46 -15.03
N ALA A 158 2.83 2.49 -15.14
CA ALA A 158 2.14 2.83 -16.37
C ALA A 158 3.12 3.22 -17.49
N LEU A 159 4.12 4.05 -17.16
CA LEU A 159 5.16 4.48 -18.10
C LEU A 159 6.00 3.30 -18.58
N PHE A 160 6.37 2.38 -17.70
CA PHE A 160 7.15 1.20 -18.09
C PHE A 160 6.38 0.32 -19.07
N LEU A 161 5.12 -0.04 -18.75
CA LEU A 161 4.29 -0.87 -19.60
C LEU A 161 3.95 -0.20 -20.95
N ALA A 162 3.62 1.09 -20.93
CA ALA A 162 3.44 1.87 -22.15
C ALA A 162 4.72 1.93 -22.99
N GLY A 163 5.87 2.08 -22.33
CA GLY A 163 7.19 2.06 -22.97
C GLY A 163 7.44 0.76 -23.73
N LEU A 164 7.22 -0.38 -23.09
CA LEU A 164 7.36 -1.70 -23.71
C LEU A 164 6.38 -1.93 -24.87
N LEU A 165 5.14 -1.45 -24.72
CA LEU A 165 4.14 -1.54 -25.78
C LEU A 165 4.57 -0.75 -27.01
N PHE A 166 5.01 0.50 -26.83
CA PHE A 166 5.49 1.34 -27.93
C PHE A 166 6.77 0.81 -28.56
N ASP A 167 7.68 0.24 -27.77
CA ASP A 167 8.89 -0.39 -28.29
C ASP A 167 8.58 -1.63 -29.14
N THR A 168 7.69 -2.50 -28.65
CA THR A 168 7.25 -3.70 -29.38
C THR A 168 6.54 -3.29 -30.67
N TRP A 169 5.63 -2.33 -30.59
CA TRP A 169 4.87 -1.86 -31.74
C TRP A 169 5.76 -1.14 -32.76
N GLY A 170 6.67 -0.28 -32.29
CA GLY A 170 7.64 0.43 -33.11
C GLY A 170 8.60 -0.52 -33.82
N PHE A 171 9.01 -1.60 -33.15
CA PHE A 171 9.81 -2.65 -33.76
C PHE A 171 9.04 -3.41 -34.85
N VAL A 172 7.83 -3.90 -34.56
CA VAL A 172 7.00 -4.64 -35.51
C VAL A 172 6.64 -3.78 -36.74
N ARG A 173 6.31 -2.51 -36.51
CA ARG A 173 5.93 -1.56 -37.58
C ARG A 173 7.12 -0.88 -38.24
N LYS A 174 8.35 -1.13 -37.77
CA LYS A 174 9.58 -0.42 -38.19
C LYS A 174 9.40 1.10 -38.15
N ASN A 175 8.71 1.60 -37.13
CA ASN A 175 8.36 3.00 -36.99
C ASN A 175 9.20 3.65 -35.89
N ARG A 176 10.01 4.64 -36.27
CA ARG A 176 10.94 5.33 -35.38
C ARG A 176 10.24 6.16 -34.31
N ASP A 177 9.07 6.73 -34.60
CA ASP A 177 8.35 7.58 -33.66
C ASP A 177 7.85 6.76 -32.46
N PHE A 178 7.36 5.54 -32.71
CA PHE A 178 6.98 4.62 -31.64
C PHE A 178 8.18 4.13 -30.82
N LEU A 179 9.32 3.85 -31.46
CA LEU A 179 10.54 3.50 -30.73
C LEU A 179 11.05 4.66 -29.84
N MET A 180 10.91 5.90 -30.31
CA MET A 180 11.23 7.09 -29.50
C MET A 180 10.25 7.26 -28.35
N ALA A 181 8.94 7.10 -28.61
CA ALA A 181 7.92 7.14 -27.56
C ALA A 181 8.19 6.08 -26.48
N GLY A 182 8.55 4.86 -26.87
CA GLY A 182 8.91 3.79 -25.94
C GLY A 182 10.15 4.14 -25.11
N TRP A 183 11.17 4.76 -25.73
CA TRP A 183 12.38 5.20 -25.03
C TRP A 183 12.10 6.28 -23.98
N TYR A 184 11.36 7.33 -24.34
CA TYR A 184 11.01 8.38 -23.39
C TYR A 184 10.16 7.86 -22.22
N ASN A 185 9.21 6.97 -22.50
CA ASN A 185 8.41 6.32 -21.46
C ASN A 185 9.30 5.49 -20.52
N LEU A 186 10.23 4.70 -21.05
CA LEU A 186 11.16 3.91 -20.23
C LEU A 186 12.06 4.81 -19.35
N VAL A 187 12.57 5.92 -19.90
CA VAL A 187 13.38 6.87 -19.13
C VAL A 187 12.56 7.51 -18.02
N LEU A 188 11.34 7.99 -18.32
CA LEU A 188 10.45 8.56 -17.32
C LEU A 188 10.05 7.53 -16.27
N ALA A 189 9.83 6.27 -16.66
CA ALA A 189 9.58 5.18 -15.72
C ALA A 189 10.76 4.99 -14.77
N ALA A 190 11.99 4.91 -15.28
CA ALA A 190 13.18 4.73 -14.46
C ALA A 190 13.44 5.90 -13.49
N VAL A 191 13.16 7.14 -13.92
CA VAL A 191 13.29 8.33 -13.07
C VAL A 191 12.20 8.39 -12.01
N THR A 192 10.94 8.18 -12.39
CA THR A 192 9.81 8.20 -11.44
C THR A 192 9.82 7.01 -10.48
N ALA A 193 10.44 5.89 -10.85
CA ALA A 193 10.67 4.76 -9.96
C ALA A 193 11.54 5.15 -8.75
N ILE A 194 12.53 6.04 -8.92
CA ILE A 194 13.35 6.55 -7.81
C ILE A 194 12.47 7.32 -6.81
N VAL A 195 11.49 8.09 -7.29
CA VAL A 195 10.52 8.79 -6.44
C VAL A 195 9.63 7.77 -5.71
N GLY A 196 9.19 6.73 -6.41
CA GLY A 196 8.48 5.60 -5.81
C GLY A 196 9.26 4.95 -4.67
N LEU A 197 10.54 4.61 -4.89
CA LEU A 197 11.42 4.07 -3.86
C LEU A 197 11.56 5.02 -2.68
N ALA A 198 11.90 6.30 -2.94
CA ALA A 198 12.07 7.30 -1.89
C ALA A 198 10.81 7.45 -1.02
N SER A 199 9.64 7.47 -1.65
CA SER A 199 8.36 7.52 -0.92
C SER A 199 8.10 6.25 -0.10
N GLY A 200 8.54 5.08 -0.56
CA GLY A 200 8.42 3.82 0.19
C GLY A 200 9.32 3.78 1.42
N PHE A 201 10.58 4.21 1.28
CA PHE A 201 11.49 4.38 2.42
C PHE A 201 10.97 5.41 3.43
N ALA A 202 10.43 6.53 2.96
CA ALA A 202 9.81 7.53 3.82
C ALA A 202 8.60 6.94 4.57
N ALA A 203 7.75 6.17 3.88
CA ALA A 203 6.62 5.48 4.51
C ALA A 203 7.09 4.55 5.63
N MET A 204 8.07 3.67 5.38
CA MET A 204 8.61 2.77 6.40
C MET A 204 9.14 3.49 7.64
N ILE A 205 9.87 4.60 7.46
CA ILE A 205 10.41 5.39 8.57
C ILE A 205 9.27 6.02 9.38
N LEU A 206 8.28 6.58 8.68
CA LEU A 206 7.16 7.28 9.31
C LEU A 206 6.20 6.35 10.04
N THR A 207 6.00 5.13 9.54
CA THR A 207 5.13 4.11 10.14
C THR A 207 5.89 3.12 11.03
N ARG A 208 7.21 3.30 11.20
CA ARG A 208 8.11 2.41 11.96
C ARG A 208 8.07 0.95 11.51
N LEU A 209 7.74 0.71 10.24
CA LEU A 209 7.67 -0.64 9.70
C LEU A 209 9.09 -1.26 9.57
N PRO A 210 9.30 -2.48 10.10
CA PRO A 210 10.59 -3.14 9.99
C PRO A 210 10.85 -3.63 8.57
N ALA A 211 12.12 -3.58 8.14
CA ALA A 211 12.56 -4.17 6.87
C ALA A 211 12.72 -5.69 6.98
N LYS A 212 11.62 -6.40 7.24
CA LYS A 212 11.55 -7.86 7.39
C LYS A 212 10.33 -8.42 6.63
N GLY A 213 10.26 -9.75 6.54
CA GLY A 213 9.13 -10.45 5.93
C GLY A 213 8.76 -9.91 4.54
N ILE A 214 7.46 -9.71 4.34
CA ILE A 214 6.88 -9.22 3.08
C ILE A 214 7.42 -7.83 2.67
N ILE A 215 7.70 -6.96 3.64
CA ILE A 215 8.24 -5.61 3.36
C ILE A 215 9.63 -5.70 2.74
N LEU A 216 10.51 -6.51 3.33
CA LEU A 216 11.85 -6.71 2.80
C LEU A 216 11.80 -7.29 1.38
N GLU A 217 10.94 -8.28 1.16
CA GLU A 217 10.75 -8.89 -0.15
C GLU A 217 10.26 -7.86 -1.18
N HIS A 218 9.19 -7.12 -0.86
CA HIS A 218 8.65 -6.05 -1.69
C HIS A 218 9.74 -5.02 -2.05
N MET A 219 10.53 -4.59 -1.07
CA MET A 219 11.62 -3.64 -1.27
C MET A 219 12.72 -4.18 -2.19
N LEU A 220 13.15 -5.43 -1.99
CA LEU A 220 14.20 -6.05 -2.81
C LEU A 220 13.76 -6.18 -4.27
N PHE A 221 12.53 -6.61 -4.53
CA PHE A 221 12.00 -6.67 -5.89
C PHE A 221 11.79 -5.28 -6.50
N ALA A 222 11.38 -4.27 -5.71
CA ALA A 222 11.23 -2.89 -6.19
C ALA A 222 12.58 -2.27 -6.59
N ILE A 223 13.63 -2.48 -5.78
CA ILE A 223 15.01 -2.07 -6.07
C ILE A 223 15.52 -2.80 -7.32
N GLY A 224 15.37 -4.13 -7.36
CA GLY A 224 15.81 -4.94 -8.49
C GLY A 224 15.13 -4.54 -9.81
N THR A 225 13.82 -4.28 -9.77
CA THR A 225 13.06 -3.78 -10.93
C THR A 225 13.58 -2.42 -11.40
N THR A 226 13.86 -1.52 -10.46
CA THR A 226 14.40 -0.18 -10.78
C THR A 226 15.79 -0.27 -11.42
N ILE A 227 16.66 -1.14 -10.88
CA ILE A 227 17.98 -1.42 -11.49
C ILE A 227 17.80 -1.98 -12.90
N ALA A 228 16.88 -2.94 -13.10
CA ALA A 228 16.61 -3.49 -14.42
C ALA A 228 16.14 -2.41 -15.41
N MET A 229 15.25 -1.50 -15.00
CA MET A 229 14.84 -0.37 -15.84
C MET A 229 16.04 0.52 -16.24
N TRP A 230 16.94 0.83 -15.31
CA TRP A 230 18.15 1.62 -15.61
C TRP A 230 19.14 0.89 -16.53
N ILE A 231 19.30 -0.43 -16.37
CA ILE A 231 20.06 -1.25 -17.32
C ILE A 231 19.43 -1.14 -18.71
N MET A 232 18.10 -1.30 -18.81
CA MET A 232 17.39 -1.18 -20.09
C MET A 232 17.53 0.21 -20.72
N VAL A 233 17.49 1.28 -19.92
CA VAL A 233 17.80 2.65 -20.38
C VAL A 233 19.22 2.72 -20.93
N SER A 234 20.20 2.16 -20.22
CA SER A 234 21.61 2.18 -20.64
C SER A 234 21.85 1.45 -21.96
N LEU A 235 21.15 0.33 -22.19
CA LEU A 235 21.21 -0.42 -23.45
C LEU A 235 20.68 0.37 -24.64
N ARG A 236 19.80 1.36 -24.40
CA ARG A 236 19.18 2.19 -25.43
C ARG A 236 19.82 3.55 -25.62
N VAL A 237 20.50 4.10 -24.61
CA VAL A 237 20.98 5.49 -24.63
C VAL A 237 21.88 5.81 -25.84
N HIS A 238 22.66 4.83 -26.31
CA HIS A 238 23.54 4.98 -27.48
C HIS A 238 23.05 4.26 -28.75
N LYS A 239 21.96 3.48 -28.67
CA LYS A 239 21.51 2.55 -29.73
C LYS A 239 19.98 2.50 -29.85
N HIS A 240 19.34 3.67 -29.80
CA HIS A 240 17.87 3.80 -29.72
C HIS A 240 17.12 3.09 -30.87
N ASP A 241 17.74 3.00 -32.04
CA ASP A 241 17.25 2.38 -33.28
C ASP A 241 18.10 1.18 -33.77
N GLN A 242 19.38 1.11 -33.37
CA GLN A 242 20.37 0.17 -33.92
C GLN A 242 20.95 -0.81 -32.88
N MET A 243 20.09 -1.53 -32.17
CA MET A 243 20.55 -2.70 -31.38
C MET A 243 20.97 -3.86 -32.28
N SER A 244 22.07 -4.51 -31.95
CA SER A 244 22.41 -5.81 -32.54
C SER A 244 21.36 -6.85 -32.15
N PRO A 245 21.19 -7.94 -32.92
CA PRO A 245 20.24 -9.01 -32.59
C PRO A 245 20.43 -9.56 -31.16
N GLY A 246 21.68 -9.78 -30.73
CA GLY A 246 21.98 -10.25 -29.38
C GLY A 246 21.59 -9.26 -28.29
N THR A 247 21.90 -7.97 -28.45
CA THR A 247 21.49 -6.92 -27.50
C THR A 247 19.98 -6.79 -27.44
N ARG A 248 19.27 -6.98 -28.56
CA ARG A 248 17.81 -6.94 -28.62
C ARG A 248 17.18 -8.11 -27.88
N VAL A 249 17.71 -9.32 -28.03
CA VAL A 249 17.25 -10.50 -27.25
C VAL A 249 17.44 -10.21 -25.76
N LEU A 250 18.64 -9.79 -25.35
CA LEU A 250 18.92 -9.42 -23.95
C LEU A 250 17.94 -8.35 -23.43
N TYR A 251 17.68 -7.30 -24.23
CA TYR A 251 16.75 -6.23 -23.87
C TYR A 251 15.34 -6.76 -23.59
N TYR A 252 14.78 -7.60 -24.47
CA TYR A 252 13.44 -8.14 -24.27
C TYR A 252 13.38 -9.22 -23.18
N THR A 253 14.46 -9.97 -22.95
CA THR A 253 14.57 -10.87 -21.79
C THR A 253 14.56 -10.08 -20.49
N LEU A 254 15.32 -8.99 -20.40
CA LEU A 254 15.29 -8.08 -19.25
C LEU A 254 13.91 -7.43 -19.09
N ALA A 255 13.27 -7.01 -20.18
CA ALA A 255 11.92 -6.45 -20.14
C ALA A 255 10.89 -7.43 -19.57
N ALA A 256 10.94 -8.69 -20.01
CA ALA A 256 10.07 -9.76 -19.50
C ALA A 256 10.32 -10.02 -18.01
N GLY A 257 11.60 -10.15 -17.62
CA GLY A 257 11.98 -10.34 -16.21
C GLY A 257 11.53 -9.18 -15.32
N ALA A 258 11.79 -7.93 -15.75
CA ALA A 258 11.35 -6.74 -15.04
C ALA A 258 9.84 -6.62 -14.95
N THR A 259 9.09 -7.06 -15.98
CA THR A 259 7.62 -7.10 -15.93
C THR A 259 7.13 -8.11 -14.89
N VAL A 260 7.73 -9.30 -14.82
CA VAL A 260 7.39 -10.31 -13.80
C VAL A 260 7.71 -9.80 -12.40
N MET A 261 8.90 -9.22 -12.20
CA MET A 261 9.29 -8.65 -10.92
C MET A 261 8.34 -7.52 -10.51
N LEU A 262 7.99 -6.63 -11.44
CA LEU A 262 7.07 -5.51 -11.18
C LEU A 262 5.66 -5.98 -10.82
N SER A 263 5.15 -7.02 -11.50
CA SER A 263 3.88 -7.65 -11.12
C SER A 263 3.94 -8.25 -9.71
N TRP A 264 5.07 -8.87 -9.34
CA TRP A 264 5.28 -9.39 -7.99
C TRP A 264 5.34 -8.28 -6.94
N VAL A 265 6.04 -7.17 -7.21
CA VAL A 265 6.03 -5.96 -6.36
C VAL A 265 4.59 -5.48 -6.15
N GLY A 266 3.80 -5.41 -7.21
CA GLY A 266 2.38 -5.04 -7.13
C GLY A 266 1.55 -6.02 -6.30
N HIS A 267 1.77 -7.32 -6.46
CA HIS A 267 1.09 -8.36 -5.68
C HIS A 267 1.40 -8.25 -4.18
N LEU A 268 2.68 -8.14 -3.81
CA LEU A 268 3.10 -7.93 -2.42
C LEU A 268 2.57 -6.60 -1.85
N GLY A 269 2.53 -5.56 -2.68
CA GLY A 269 1.90 -4.28 -2.34
C GLY A 269 0.40 -4.44 -2.04
N GLY A 270 -0.29 -5.28 -2.81
CA GLY A 270 -1.69 -5.64 -2.56
C GLY A 270 -1.88 -6.36 -1.23
N ILE A 271 -1.04 -7.35 -0.91
CA ILE A 271 -1.12 -8.07 0.37
C ILE A 271 -0.94 -7.10 1.56
N MET A 272 0.04 -6.18 1.48
CA MET A 272 0.26 -5.19 2.54
C MET A 272 -0.92 -4.23 2.74
N VAL A 273 -1.67 -3.94 1.68
CA VAL A 273 -2.80 -2.98 1.72
C VAL A 273 -4.12 -3.67 2.07
N TYR A 274 -4.34 -4.89 1.59
CA TYR A 274 -5.63 -5.59 1.67
C TYR A 274 -5.66 -6.75 2.65
N GLY A 275 -4.50 -7.28 3.08
CA GLY A 275 -4.40 -8.33 4.09
C GLY A 275 -4.91 -9.71 3.67
N GLU A 276 -4.81 -10.03 2.36
CA GLU A 276 -5.16 -11.34 1.77
C GLU A 276 -4.05 -12.38 1.86
#